data_AF-A0A0G4FU09-F1
#
_entry.id   AF-A0A0G4FU09-F1
#
_cell.length_a   1.000
_cell.length_b   1.000
_cell.length_c   1.000
_cell.angle_alpha   90.00
_cell.angle_beta   90.00
_cell.angle_gamma   90.00
#
_symmetry.space_group_name_H-M   'P 1'
#
loop_
_entity.id
_entity.type
_entity.pdbx_description
1 polymer ?
#
loop_
_entity_poly.entity_id
_entity_poly.type
_entity_poly.pdbx_seq_one_letter_code
_entity_poly.pdbx_strand_id
1 'polypeptide(L)'
;MTAEQLLSACCAVSVCSIICVSNKASLVVVVLDSHQDRLPQCGGLVPVLVIDGQPVAESEATLDAIAELAPSLATPTPSKRQQWRDMLEQRLIPVGKAAVLNPSSKNMAALRVVIAEWEAKLRERPGKGHFLCGESLSIADVSAVPFWSRLQEEMDCVGAEEFPLTHEWLAACRAREAVRRTQMSSWWWWW
;
A
#
# COMPACT_ATOMS: atom_id res chain seq x y z
N MET A 1 26.94 10.85 5.67
CA MET A 1 26.03 9.88 6.33
C MET A 1 25.42 9.03 5.22
N THR A 2 25.66 7.72 5.20
CA THR A 2 25.45 6.87 4.02
C THR A 2 24.08 6.17 4.04
N ALA A 3 23.54 5.87 2.85
CA ALA A 3 22.21 5.31 2.64
C ALA A 3 21.96 3.98 3.36
N GLU A 4 23.02 3.22 3.68
CA GLU A 4 22.93 1.98 4.46
C GLU A 4 22.51 2.20 5.91
N GLN A 5 22.83 3.36 6.50
CA GLN A 5 22.52 3.65 7.91
C GLN A 5 21.03 4.00 8.12
N LEU A 6 20.36 4.56 7.11
CA LEU A 6 18.93 4.89 7.11
C LEU A 6 18.04 3.65 7.01
N LEU A 7 18.54 2.60 6.35
CA LEU A 7 17.81 1.35 6.13
C LEU A 7 17.72 0.47 7.38
N SER A 8 18.58 0.69 8.38
CA SER A 8 18.57 -0.09 9.63
C SER A 8 17.56 0.42 10.67
N ALA A 9 17.08 1.66 10.55
CA ALA A 9 16.20 2.27 11.55
C ALA A 9 14.71 1.92 11.36
N CYS A 10 14.29 1.55 10.14
CA CYS A 10 12.89 1.21 9.85
C CYS A 10 12.50 -0.24 10.19
N CYS A 11 13.43 -1.08 10.65
CA CYS A 11 13.19 -2.53 10.83
C CYS A 11 12.65 -2.95 12.21
N ALA A 12 12.24 -2.02 13.08
CA ALA A 12 11.92 -2.36 14.47
C ALA A 12 10.56 -1.89 15.02
N VAL A 13 9.67 -1.24 14.24
CA VAL A 13 8.39 -0.78 14.79
C VAL A 13 7.21 -1.23 13.92
N SER A 14 6.37 -2.04 14.57
CA SER A 14 5.20 -2.72 14.04
C SER A 14 4.03 -1.76 13.80
N VAL A 15 4.13 -0.80 12.87
CA VAL A 15 2.96 -0.01 12.46
C VAL A 15 3.17 0.52 11.04
N CYS A 16 2.24 0.20 10.14
CA CYS A 16 2.16 0.68 8.75
C CYS A 16 3.45 0.54 7.95
N SER A 17 3.52 -0.51 7.13
CA SER A 17 4.50 -0.70 6.07
C SER A 17 4.51 0.47 5.09
N ILE A 18 5.21 1.57 5.42
CA ILE A 18 5.58 2.60 4.46
C ILE A 18 6.53 1.93 3.46
N ILE A 19 6.11 1.82 2.21
CA ILE A 19 6.96 1.32 1.14
C ILE A 19 8.02 2.39 0.87
N CYS A 20 9.21 2.21 1.45
CA CYS A 20 10.37 3.03 1.17
C CYS A 20 10.94 2.70 -0.22
N VAL A 21 10.50 3.40 -1.26
CA VAL A 21 11.14 3.33 -2.58
C VAL A 21 12.39 4.21 -2.57
N SER A 22 13.56 3.58 -2.64
CA SER A 22 14.85 4.29 -2.72
C SER A 22 15.34 4.36 -4.16
N ASN A 23 15.53 5.58 -4.66
CA ASN A 23 16.70 5.92 -5.47
C ASN A 23 17.09 7.39 -5.20
N LYS A 24 18.10 7.58 -4.35
CA LYS A 24 18.82 8.84 -4.06
C LYS A 24 17.97 10.10 -3.76
N ALA A 25 17.52 10.27 -2.52
CA ALA A 25 17.47 11.55 -1.79
C ALA A 25 16.97 11.30 -0.36
N SER A 26 17.50 12.04 0.61
CA SER A 26 17.27 11.84 2.04
C SER A 26 15.81 12.14 2.44
N LEU A 27 15.11 11.15 2.97
CA LEU A 27 13.82 11.28 3.65
C LEU A 27 13.96 10.67 5.05
N VAL A 28 13.66 11.45 6.09
CA VAL A 28 13.61 10.97 7.48
C VAL A 28 12.17 10.58 7.77
N VAL A 29 11.86 9.28 7.78
CA VAL A 29 10.54 8.77 8.18
C VAL A 29 10.63 8.39 9.66
N VAL A 30 10.01 9.20 10.52
CA VAL A 30 9.87 8.87 11.95
C VAL A 30 8.57 8.11 12.14
N VAL A 31 8.65 6.79 12.35
CA VAL A 31 7.53 5.98 12.82
C VAL A 31 7.51 6.10 14.34
N LEU A 32 6.54 6.81 14.89
CA LEU A 32 6.43 6.99 16.33
C LEU A 32 5.66 5.82 16.95
N ASP A 33 6.34 5.12 17.84
CA ASP A 33 5.76 4.21 18.82
C ASP A 33 4.72 4.96 19.66
N SER A 34 3.74 4.21 20.13
CA SER A 34 2.52 4.55 20.88
C SER A 34 2.68 5.41 22.16
N HIS A 35 3.80 6.08 22.38
CA HIS A 35 3.98 7.08 23.42
C HIS A 35 3.35 8.43 23.01
N GLN A 36 2.07 8.58 23.36
CA GLN A 36 1.14 9.68 23.06
C GLN A 36 1.56 11.12 23.45
N ASP A 37 2.71 11.35 24.08
CA ASP A 37 2.90 12.58 24.86
C ASP A 37 3.52 13.79 24.13
N ARG A 38 3.93 13.68 22.84
CA ARG A 38 4.66 14.79 22.17
C ARG A 38 4.36 15.04 20.69
N LEU A 39 3.22 14.59 20.16
CA LEU A 39 2.81 14.95 18.80
C LEU A 39 1.56 15.84 18.79
N PRO A 40 1.50 16.85 17.91
CA PRO A 40 0.27 17.57 17.62
C PRO A 40 -0.83 16.55 17.24
N GLN A 41 -2.04 16.74 17.77
CA GLN A 41 -3.15 15.78 17.75
C GLN A 41 -3.39 15.11 16.38
N CYS A 42 -2.99 13.85 16.23
CA CYS A 42 -3.27 13.00 15.05
C CYS A 42 -4.41 11.99 15.31
N GLY A 43 -5.32 12.27 16.24
CA GLY A 43 -6.50 11.43 16.51
C GLY A 43 -6.22 10.01 17.04
N GLY A 44 -4.97 9.68 17.37
CA GLY A 44 -4.56 8.31 17.72
C GLY A 44 -4.52 7.34 16.54
N LEU A 45 -4.61 7.87 15.31
CA LEU A 45 -4.55 7.10 14.08
C LEU A 45 -3.12 7.09 13.52
N VAL A 46 -2.81 6.01 12.81
CA VAL A 46 -1.52 5.75 12.17
C VAL A 46 -1.78 5.38 10.70
N PRO A 47 -0.88 5.73 9.76
CA PRO A 47 0.45 6.31 9.97
C PRO A 47 0.45 7.82 10.21
N VAL A 48 1.54 8.31 10.83
CA VAL A 48 1.88 9.73 10.90
C VAL A 48 3.32 9.90 10.41
N LEU A 49 3.52 10.75 9.41
CA LEU A 49 4.83 11.14 8.90
C LEU A 49 5.22 12.49 9.51
N VAL A 50 6.43 12.63 10.03
CA VAL A 50 6.92 13.93 10.56
C VAL A 50 7.95 14.51 9.59
N ILE A 51 7.65 15.67 9.01
CA ILE A 51 8.53 16.42 8.11
C ILE A 51 8.88 17.73 8.81
N ASP A 52 10.16 17.97 9.06
CA ASP A 52 10.66 19.19 9.71
C ASP A 52 9.96 19.52 11.05
N GLY A 53 9.65 18.48 11.83
CA GLY A 53 8.94 18.59 13.11
C GLY A 53 7.43 18.80 12.99
N GLN A 54 6.88 18.85 11.78
CA GLN A 54 5.45 18.96 11.53
C GLN A 54 4.85 17.59 11.18
N PRO A 55 3.75 17.16 11.85
CA PRO A 55 3.10 15.90 11.52
C PRO A 55 2.21 16.04 10.28
N VAL A 56 2.25 15.00 9.45
CA VAL A 56 1.34 14.69 8.38
C VAL A 56 0.66 13.38 8.74
N ALA A 57 -0.59 13.46 9.19
CA ALA A 57 -1.42 12.30 9.48
C ALA A 57 -2.26 11.92 8.26
N GLU A 58 -2.93 10.76 8.32
CA GLU A 58 -3.64 10.10 7.21
C GLU A 58 -2.70 9.41 6.23
N SER A 59 -3.05 8.18 5.84
CA SER A 59 -2.24 7.35 4.94
C SER A 59 -2.05 8.00 3.57
N GLU A 60 -3.11 8.59 3.01
CA GLU A 60 -3.04 9.19 1.67
C GLU A 60 -2.31 10.53 1.66
N ALA A 61 -2.48 11.37 2.69
CA ALA A 61 -1.71 12.60 2.83
C ALA A 61 -0.22 12.31 3.08
N THR A 62 0.07 11.24 3.84
CA THR A 62 1.44 10.73 4.02
C THR A 62 2.05 10.30 2.68
N LEU A 63 1.32 9.56 1.85
CA LEU A 63 1.80 9.13 0.53
C LEU A 63 1.99 10.31 -0.43
N ASP A 64 1.10 11.31 -0.39
CA ASP A 64 1.20 12.52 -1.19
C ASP A 64 2.46 13.31 -0.80
N ALA A 65 2.73 13.48 0.50
CA ALA A 65 3.94 14.13 0.99
C ALA A 65 5.22 13.35 0.62
N ILE A 66 5.20 12.02 0.66
CA ILE A 66 6.32 11.18 0.21
C ILE A 66 6.56 11.35 -1.30
N ALA A 67 5.50 11.43 -2.11
CA ALA A 67 5.63 11.62 -3.56
C ALA A 67 6.28 12.96 -3.90
N GLU A 68 5.99 14.02 -3.14
CA GLU A 68 6.63 15.32 -3.27
C GLU A 68 8.13 15.27 -2.90
N LEU A 69 8.48 14.53 -1.85
CA LEU A 69 9.85 14.41 -1.36
C LEU A 69 10.71 13.41 -2.14
N ALA A 70 10.09 12.46 -2.85
CA ALA A 70 10.77 11.41 -3.61
C ALA A 70 10.29 11.37 -5.08
N PRO A 71 10.81 12.25 -5.95
CA PRO A 71 10.39 12.36 -7.36
C PRO A 71 10.60 11.10 -8.21
N SER A 72 11.35 10.12 -7.69
CA SER A 72 11.58 8.82 -8.34
C SER A 72 10.34 7.92 -8.36
N LEU A 73 9.33 8.22 -7.54
CA LEU A 73 8.03 7.55 -7.61
C LEU A 73 7.25 8.10 -8.81
N ALA A 74 6.75 7.19 -9.65
CA ALA A 74 5.81 7.60 -10.68
C ALA A 74 4.57 8.17 -10.00
N THR A 75 4.28 9.44 -10.26
CA THR A 75 3.15 10.14 -9.66
C THR A 75 2.01 10.12 -10.68
N PRO A 76 0.94 9.33 -10.47
CA PRO A 76 -0.20 9.33 -11.37
C PRO A 76 -0.83 10.71 -11.41
N THR A 77 -1.53 11.02 -12.51
CA THR A 77 -2.38 12.21 -12.56
C THR A 77 -3.35 12.20 -11.38
N PRO A 78 -3.74 13.36 -10.83
CA PRO A 78 -4.64 13.42 -9.67
C PRO A 78 -5.93 12.61 -9.88
N SER A 79 -6.50 12.67 -11.09
CA SER A 79 -7.69 11.90 -11.44
C SER A 79 -7.44 10.38 -11.40
N LYS A 80 -6.34 9.88 -11.97
CA LYS A 80 -6.04 8.45 -11.97
C LYS A 80 -5.71 7.94 -10.56
N ARG A 81 -5.02 8.76 -9.76
CA ARG A 81 -4.75 8.49 -8.35
C ARG A 81 -6.06 8.33 -7.57
N GLN A 82 -7.00 9.26 -7.74
CA GLN A 82 -8.29 9.20 -7.05
C GLN A 82 -9.09 7.97 -7.45
N GLN A 83 -9.10 7.59 -8.74
CA GLN A 83 -9.79 6.38 -9.19
C GLN A 83 -9.29 5.09 -8.51
N TRP A 84 -7.98 5.00 -8.26
CA TRP A 84 -7.42 3.85 -7.54
C TRP A 84 -7.74 3.90 -6.05
N ARG A 85 -7.69 5.08 -5.41
CA ARG A 85 -8.12 5.27 -4.02
C ARG A 85 -9.58 4.87 -3.82
N ASP A 86 -10.48 5.37 -4.66
CA ASP A 86 -11.90 5.06 -4.61
C ASP A 86 -12.15 3.55 -4.75
N MET A 87 -11.42 2.88 -5.64
CA MET A 87 -11.50 1.43 -5.80
C MET A 87 -11.06 0.68 -4.53
N LEU A 88 -10.01 1.14 -3.85
CA LEU A 88 -9.55 0.54 -2.60
C LEU A 88 -10.55 0.80 -1.47
N GLU A 89 -10.84 2.06 -1.19
CA GLU A 89 -11.63 2.51 -0.03
C GLU A 89 -13.09 2.08 -0.12
N GLN A 90 -13.70 2.18 -1.31
CA GLN A 90 -15.14 1.95 -1.47
C GLN A 90 -15.46 0.50 -1.85
N ARG A 91 -14.50 -0.26 -2.38
CA ARG A 91 -14.73 -1.63 -2.87
C ARG A 91 -13.87 -2.66 -2.15
N LEU A 92 -12.55 -2.60 -2.33
CA LEU A 92 -11.66 -3.66 -1.88
C LEU A 92 -11.62 -3.78 -0.35
N ILE A 93 -11.42 -2.69 0.36
CA ILE A 93 -11.23 -2.71 1.82
C ILE A 93 -12.49 -3.21 2.54
N PRO A 94 -13.71 -2.67 2.27
CA PRO A 94 -14.91 -3.14 2.96
C PRO A 94 -15.25 -4.61 2.66
N VAL A 95 -15.16 -5.01 1.39
CA VAL A 95 -15.49 -6.38 0.98
C VAL A 95 -14.42 -7.38 1.42
N GLY A 96 -13.15 -7.00 1.32
CA GLY A 96 -12.03 -7.79 1.81
C GLY A 96 -12.10 -7.99 3.33
N LYS A 97 -12.38 -6.93 4.09
CA LYS A 97 -12.59 -7.01 5.55
C LYS A 97 -13.72 -7.99 5.90
N ALA A 98 -14.84 -7.88 5.20
CA ALA A 98 -15.98 -8.77 5.41
C ALA A 98 -15.64 -10.24 5.07
N ALA A 99 -14.91 -10.49 3.98
CA ALA A 99 -14.51 -11.83 3.57
C ALA A 99 -13.56 -12.49 4.56
N VAL A 100 -12.61 -11.72 5.09
CA VAL A 100 -11.59 -12.25 6.01
C VAL A 100 -12.13 -12.40 7.43
N LEU A 101 -12.84 -11.42 7.97
CA LEU A 101 -13.39 -11.50 9.33
C LEU A 101 -14.60 -12.43 9.45
N ASN A 102 -15.34 -12.64 8.35
CA ASN A 102 -16.53 -13.48 8.33
C ASN A 102 -16.60 -14.29 7.03
N PRO A 103 -15.77 -15.34 6.88
CA PRO A 103 -15.73 -16.13 5.66
C PRO A 103 -17.06 -16.87 5.47
N SER A 104 -17.79 -16.47 4.43
CA SER A 104 -19.06 -17.08 4.03
C SER A 104 -19.15 -17.12 2.50
N SER A 105 -19.95 -18.03 1.94
CA SER A 105 -20.14 -18.12 0.48
C SER A 105 -20.56 -16.78 -0.14
N LYS A 106 -21.41 -16.01 0.55
CA LYS A 106 -21.82 -14.66 0.17
C LYS A 106 -20.63 -13.69 0.13
N ASN A 107 -19.82 -13.64 1.18
CA ASN A 107 -18.70 -12.69 1.25
C ASN A 107 -17.57 -13.09 0.27
N MET A 108 -17.33 -14.38 0.07
CA MET A 108 -16.38 -14.87 -0.92
C MET A 108 -16.82 -14.55 -2.36
N ALA A 109 -18.11 -14.71 -2.67
CA ALA A 109 -18.65 -14.33 -3.97
C ALA A 109 -18.53 -12.81 -4.20
N ALA A 110 -18.80 -11.99 -3.18
CA ALA A 110 -18.62 -10.54 -3.26
C ALA A 110 -17.13 -10.16 -3.47
N LEU A 111 -16.20 -10.82 -2.76
CA LEU A 111 -14.77 -10.60 -2.95
C LEU A 111 -14.35 -10.94 -4.38
N ARG A 112 -14.78 -12.09 -4.90
CA ARG A 112 -14.49 -12.53 -6.28
C ARG A 112 -14.97 -11.51 -7.33
N VAL A 113 -16.12 -10.87 -7.11
CA VAL A 113 -16.60 -9.77 -7.97
C VAL A 113 -15.65 -8.58 -7.93
N VAL A 114 -15.20 -8.16 -6.75
CA VAL A 114 -14.25 -7.04 -6.62
C VAL A 114 -12.89 -7.37 -7.26
N ILE A 115 -12.42 -8.62 -7.15
CA ILE A 115 -11.19 -9.05 -7.83
C ILE A 115 -11.36 -9.01 -9.35
N ALA A 116 -12.51 -9.45 -9.87
CA ALA A 116 -12.81 -9.34 -11.30
C ALA A 116 -12.86 -7.89 -11.80
N GLU A 117 -13.40 -6.96 -11.00
CA GLU A 117 -13.39 -5.52 -11.30
C GLU A 117 -11.98 -4.93 -11.29
N TRP A 118 -11.15 -5.36 -10.34
CA TRP A 118 -9.74 -4.97 -10.27
C TRP A 118 -8.95 -5.47 -11.48
N GLU A 119 -9.12 -6.76 -11.81
CA GLU A 119 -8.55 -7.39 -13.00
C GLU A 119 -8.94 -6.64 -14.28
N ALA A 120 -10.20 -6.23 -14.40
CA ALA A 120 -10.67 -5.42 -15.52
C ALA A 120 -9.97 -4.05 -15.58
N LYS A 121 -9.81 -3.35 -14.46
CA LYS A 121 -9.05 -2.10 -14.41
C LYS A 121 -7.57 -2.29 -14.77
N LEU A 122 -6.96 -3.40 -14.37
CA LEU A 122 -5.58 -3.73 -14.75
C LEU A 122 -5.41 -3.93 -16.25
N ARG A 123 -6.44 -4.36 -16.99
CA ARG A 123 -6.41 -4.44 -18.47
C ARG A 123 -6.34 -3.07 -19.13
N GLU A 124 -6.87 -2.04 -18.47
CA GLU A 124 -6.92 -0.66 -18.95
C GLU A 124 -5.66 0.13 -18.57
N ARG A 125 -4.66 -0.49 -17.93
CA ARG A 125 -3.44 0.19 -17.50
C ARG A 125 -2.65 0.70 -18.72
N PRO A 126 -2.00 1.87 -18.62
CA PRO A 126 -1.22 2.41 -19.72
C PRO A 126 0.10 1.63 -19.93
N GLY A 127 0.54 1.50 -21.18
CA GLY A 127 1.85 0.93 -21.51
C GLY A 127 1.93 -0.60 -21.35
N LYS A 128 3.16 -1.13 -21.39
CA LYS A 128 3.44 -2.59 -21.32
C LYS A 128 3.92 -3.05 -19.94
N GLY A 129 3.83 -2.18 -18.93
CA GLY A 129 4.30 -2.46 -17.59
C GLY A 129 3.38 -3.36 -16.78
N HIS A 130 3.87 -3.76 -15.60
CA HIS A 130 3.09 -4.56 -14.65
C HIS A 130 2.35 -3.70 -13.61
N PHE A 131 2.63 -2.39 -13.51
CA PHE A 131 2.15 -1.52 -12.44
C PHE A 131 0.87 -0.76 -12.82
N LEU A 132 0.12 -0.31 -11.81
CA LEU A 132 -1.22 0.28 -11.98
C LEU A 132 -1.23 1.51 -12.90
N CYS A 133 -0.14 2.25 -12.93
CA CYS A 133 0.03 3.46 -13.72
C CYS A 133 1.12 3.33 -14.80
N GLY A 134 1.49 2.09 -15.15
CA GLY A 134 2.32 1.78 -16.30
C GLY A 134 3.61 1.03 -15.96
N GLU A 135 4.75 1.51 -16.46
CA GLU A 135 6.02 0.77 -16.43
C GLU A 135 6.76 0.88 -15.09
N SER A 136 6.44 1.89 -14.28
CA SER A 136 7.09 2.14 -13.01
C SER A 136 6.13 2.02 -11.84
N LEU A 137 6.67 1.57 -10.71
CA LEU A 137 5.94 1.52 -9.43
C LEU A 137 5.51 2.94 -9.06
N SER A 138 4.24 3.09 -8.75
CA SER A 138 3.61 4.36 -8.39
C SER A 138 3.08 4.34 -6.97
N ILE A 139 2.69 5.51 -6.47
CA ILE A 139 1.99 5.60 -5.17
C ILE A 139 0.66 4.84 -5.15
N ALA A 140 0.01 4.62 -6.30
CA ALA A 140 -1.21 3.82 -6.39
C ALA A 140 -0.91 2.32 -6.15
N ASP A 141 0.24 1.84 -6.62
CA ASP A 141 0.69 0.48 -6.29
C ASP A 141 0.99 0.38 -4.80
N VAL A 142 1.70 1.38 -4.26
CA VAL A 142 2.09 1.42 -2.84
C VAL A 142 0.88 1.40 -1.91
N SER A 143 -0.19 2.13 -2.23
CA SER A 143 -1.41 2.11 -1.41
C SER A 143 -2.15 0.77 -1.50
N ALA A 144 -2.12 0.10 -2.65
CA ALA A 144 -2.88 -1.13 -2.88
C ALA A 144 -2.20 -2.40 -2.34
N VAL A 145 -0.87 -2.50 -2.46
CA VAL A 145 -0.10 -3.72 -2.17
C VAL A 145 -0.34 -4.31 -0.77
N PRO A 146 -0.43 -3.52 0.33
CA PRO A 146 -0.66 -4.08 1.65
C PRO A 146 -1.98 -4.87 1.74
N PHE A 147 -3.07 -4.32 1.19
CA PHE A 147 -4.38 -4.95 1.22
C PHE A 147 -4.41 -6.24 0.39
N TRP A 148 -3.83 -6.20 -0.80
CA TRP A 148 -3.76 -7.36 -1.69
C TRP A 148 -2.85 -8.46 -1.18
N SER A 149 -1.71 -8.10 -0.57
CA SER A 149 -0.81 -9.09 0.05
C SER A 149 -1.52 -9.84 1.16
N ARG A 150 -2.28 -9.13 2.00
CA ARG A 150 -3.07 -9.72 3.09
C ARG A 150 -4.19 -10.63 2.57
N LEU A 151 -4.97 -10.15 1.61
CA LEU A 151 -6.04 -10.96 1.00
C LEU A 151 -5.48 -12.26 0.40
N GLN A 152 -4.34 -12.18 -0.28
CA GLN A 152 -3.68 -13.35 -0.82
C GLN A 152 -3.17 -14.29 0.29
N GLU A 153 -2.59 -13.76 1.36
CA GLU A 153 -2.06 -14.57 2.48
C GLU A 153 -3.15 -15.25 3.30
N GLU A 154 -4.28 -14.58 3.54
CA GLU A 154 -5.36 -15.13 4.38
C GLU A 154 -6.37 -15.98 3.60
N MET A 155 -6.58 -15.68 2.31
CA MET A 155 -7.67 -16.27 1.53
C MET A 155 -7.22 -17.03 0.29
N ASP A 156 -5.95 -16.92 -0.11
CA ASP A 156 -5.41 -17.48 -1.36
C ASP A 156 -6.30 -17.16 -2.58
N CYS A 157 -6.76 -15.91 -2.67
CA CYS A 157 -7.85 -15.52 -3.59
C CYS A 157 -7.39 -14.99 -4.96
N VAL A 158 -6.08 -14.84 -5.18
CA VAL A 158 -5.49 -14.33 -6.43
C VAL A 158 -4.74 -15.44 -7.16
N GLY A 159 -5.51 -16.33 -7.78
CA GLY A 159 -4.99 -17.43 -8.59
C GLY A 159 -4.53 -16.97 -9.96
N ALA A 160 -3.38 -17.48 -10.43
CA ALA A 160 -2.81 -17.16 -11.75
C ALA A 160 -3.72 -17.59 -12.93
N GLU A 161 -4.55 -18.62 -12.75
CA GLU A 161 -5.46 -19.09 -13.80
C GLU A 161 -6.70 -18.19 -13.93
N GLU A 162 -7.21 -17.68 -12.82
CA GLU A 162 -8.47 -16.94 -12.80
C GLU A 162 -8.28 -15.43 -12.91
N PHE A 163 -7.30 -14.90 -12.18
CA PHE A 163 -7.00 -13.47 -12.11
C PHE A 163 -5.52 -13.23 -12.47
N PRO A 164 -5.11 -13.56 -13.71
CA PRO A 164 -3.71 -13.56 -14.12
C PRO A 164 -3.05 -12.19 -13.99
N LEU A 165 -3.73 -11.09 -14.33
CA LEU A 165 -3.12 -9.76 -14.26
C LEU A 165 -2.98 -9.28 -12.82
N THR A 166 -3.95 -9.59 -11.97
CA THR A 166 -3.89 -9.30 -10.54
C THR A 166 -2.76 -10.08 -9.89
N HIS A 167 -2.62 -11.36 -10.26
CA HIS A 167 -1.52 -12.22 -9.81
C HIS A 167 -0.16 -11.66 -10.26
N GLU A 168 -0.03 -11.33 -11.54
CA GLU A 168 1.18 -10.76 -12.14
C GLU A 168 1.56 -9.42 -11.49
N TRP A 169 0.60 -8.51 -11.35
CA TRP A 169 0.81 -7.21 -10.70
C TRP A 169 1.28 -7.38 -9.25
N LEU A 170 0.60 -8.21 -8.47
CA LEU A 170 0.96 -8.44 -7.07
C LEU A 170 2.36 -9.07 -6.97
N ALA A 171 2.67 -10.05 -7.83
CA ALA A 171 4.00 -10.66 -7.89
C ALA A 171 5.09 -9.63 -8.25
N ALA A 172 4.85 -8.78 -9.25
CA ALA A 172 5.77 -7.73 -9.66
C ALA A 172 6.02 -6.70 -8.54
N CYS A 173 4.97 -6.32 -7.81
CA CYS A 173 5.10 -5.45 -6.64
C CYS A 173 5.92 -6.12 -5.52
N ARG A 174 5.61 -7.38 -5.17
CA ARG A 174 6.29 -8.11 -4.09
C ARG A 174 7.75 -8.46 -4.41
N ALA A 175 8.10 -8.56 -5.70
CA ALA A 175 9.48 -8.78 -6.13
C ALA A 175 10.41 -7.57 -5.89
N ARG A 176 9.85 -6.38 -5.67
CA ARG A 176 10.64 -5.19 -5.33
C ARG A 176 11.24 -5.33 -3.94
N GLU A 177 12.55 -5.13 -3.81
CA GLU A 177 13.24 -5.22 -2.52
C GLU A 177 12.60 -4.33 -1.44
N ALA A 178 12.25 -3.09 -1.80
CA ALA A 178 11.57 -2.13 -0.94
C ALA A 178 10.26 -2.68 -0.34
N VAL A 179 9.48 -3.42 -1.13
CA VAL A 179 8.21 -4.02 -0.70
C VAL A 179 8.48 -5.29 0.11
N ARG A 180 9.43 -6.14 -0.32
CA ARG A 180 9.78 -7.37 0.38
C ARG A 180 10.23 -7.11 1.82
N ARG A 181 10.95 -6.01 2.06
CA ARG A 181 11.43 -5.61 3.38
C ARG A 181 10.35 -5.14 4.35
N THR A 182 9.15 -4.84 3.85
CA THR A 182 8.05 -4.30 4.67
C THR A 182 6.92 -5.30 4.89
N GLN A 183 7.03 -6.52 4.32
CA GLN A 183 6.07 -7.60 4.56
C GLN A 183 6.22 -8.11 5.99
N MET A 184 5.26 -7.76 6.84
CA MET A 184 5.10 -8.27 8.20
C MET A 184 3.84 -9.14 8.26
N SER A 185 3.86 -10.18 9.11
CA SER A 185 2.73 -11.11 9.25
C SER A 185 1.43 -10.42 9.69
N SER A 186 0.30 -10.98 9.24
CA SER A 186 -1.06 -10.44 9.15
C SER A 186 -1.79 -10.00 10.45
N TRP A 187 -1.16 -9.86 11.61
CA TRP A 187 -1.92 -9.80 12.87
C TRP A 187 -2.68 -8.48 13.19
N TRP A 188 -2.60 -7.40 12.38
CA TRP A 188 -3.01 -6.06 12.86
C TRP A 188 -3.88 -5.13 11.98
N TRP A 189 -4.40 -5.51 10.80
CA TRP A 189 -5.10 -4.53 9.90
C TRP A 189 -6.62 -4.40 10.04
N TRP A 190 -7.31 -5.32 10.73
CA TRP A 190 -8.78 -5.31 10.71
C TRP A 190 -9.44 -4.52 11.84
N TRP A 191 -8.68 -3.78 12.63
CA TRP A 191 -9.21 -2.90 13.66
C TRP A 191 -9.70 -1.62 13.00
#